data_AF-A0AAD9IVR1-F1
#
_entry.id   AF-A0AAD9IVR1-F1
#
_cell.length_a   1.000
_cell.length_b   1.000
_cell.length_c   1.000
_cell.angle_alpha   90.00
_cell.angle_beta   90.00
_cell.angle_gamma   90.00
#
_symmetry.space_group_name_H-M   'P 1'
#
loop_
_entity.id
_entity.type
_entity.pdbx_description
1 polymer ?
#
loop_
_entity_poly.entity_id
_entity_poly.type
_entity_poly.pdbx_seq_one_letter_code
_entity_poly.pdbx_strand_id
1 'polypeptide(L)'
;MPREGKDSQYHQRLCRVETNYFSFGGFDWSLMLYPNGDSRDDAGQSMVGLVRQTNFDHVCRVRYRLQLGQGNRIVDSEMMEQTVDIAGRGELYNPGYNLYHLCSSKSKLRIQMELMSVTALSEVQICPLDRSKNRGHLYDRDKQAWIIESDVSRYNLKLRLFYADIRNVPRMCLRHVMFGVSVLPLRGGHQARPIRAKGSPFYEYYSQNDPDDCFDVCTDITVESLQDADSVYLDPEFHRMTIQVEWLETHVLHHERYQRLDDINSKHKHQMLREIMALQAENYALEKQLYSYQVSIAKTETPRPKDEPEPEVRDGYRRLENDRGPHRGQNCRR
;
A
#
# COMPACT_ATOMS: atom_id res chain seq x y z
N MET A 1 6.87 39.07 -44.99
CA MET A 1 7.77 38.07 -44.38
C MET A 1 7.94 38.37 -42.90
N PRO A 2 7.10 37.83 -42.00
CA PRO A 2 7.24 38.03 -40.57
C PRO A 2 8.13 36.96 -39.93
N ARG A 3 9.12 37.46 -39.18
CA ARG A 3 10.02 36.88 -38.18
C ARG A 3 9.70 35.44 -37.70
N GLU A 4 10.54 34.51 -38.15
CA GLU A 4 10.95 33.33 -37.37
C GLU A 4 11.65 33.82 -36.10
N GLY A 5 11.04 33.63 -34.92
CA GLY A 5 11.64 34.12 -33.68
C GLY A 5 10.79 34.01 -32.42
N LYS A 6 9.84 33.07 -32.35
CA LYS A 6 9.06 32.83 -31.12
C LYS A 6 9.09 31.40 -30.58
N ASP A 7 9.44 30.40 -31.39
CA ASP A 7 9.47 29.01 -30.91
C ASP A 7 10.74 28.65 -30.12
N SER A 8 11.85 29.36 -30.37
CA SER A 8 13.13 29.10 -29.69
C SER A 8 13.21 29.66 -28.27
N GLN A 9 12.31 30.56 -27.86
CA GLN A 9 12.25 31.08 -26.48
C GLN A 9 11.43 30.20 -25.54
N TYR A 10 10.52 29.36 -26.04
CA TYR A 10 9.75 28.44 -25.20
C TYR A 10 10.58 27.30 -24.62
N HIS A 11 11.74 27.00 -25.19
CA HIS A 11 12.69 26.02 -24.66
C HIS A 11 13.59 26.58 -23.54
N GLN A 12 13.55 27.88 -23.26
CA GLN A 12 14.28 28.48 -22.15
C GLN A 12 13.40 28.52 -20.88
N ARG A 13 13.53 27.43 -20.09
CA ARG A 13 13.25 27.29 -18.64
C ARG A 13 11.94 26.63 -18.20
N LEU A 14 11.60 25.50 -18.82
CA LEU A 14 11.03 24.38 -18.04
C LEU A 14 12.20 23.72 -17.28
N CYS A 15 12.55 24.25 -16.10
CA CYS A 15 13.61 23.70 -15.25
C CYS A 15 13.13 22.40 -14.61
N ARG A 16 13.11 21.31 -15.38
CA ARG A 16 12.74 19.99 -14.88
C ARG A 16 13.87 19.46 -13.99
N VAL A 17 13.53 19.03 -12.79
CA VAL A 17 14.47 18.41 -11.85
C VAL A 17 14.00 17.00 -11.56
N GLU A 18 14.93 16.06 -11.49
CA GLU A 18 14.66 14.65 -11.21
C GLU A 18 15.48 14.19 -10.00
N THR A 19 14.88 13.39 -9.13
CA THR A 19 15.64 12.73 -8.04
C THR A 19 16.43 11.55 -8.58
N ASN A 20 17.43 11.08 -7.83
CA ASN A 20 17.95 9.73 -8.07
C ASN A 20 16.81 8.71 -7.94
N TYR A 21 17.00 7.54 -8.57
CA TYR A 21 16.05 6.46 -8.44
C TYR A 21 16.10 5.83 -7.04
N PHE A 22 14.97 5.26 -6.61
CA PHE A 22 14.83 4.49 -5.39
C PHE A 22 13.92 3.28 -5.63
N SER A 23 14.18 2.17 -4.94
CA SER A 23 13.46 0.91 -5.16
C SER A 23 12.34 0.72 -4.14
N PHE A 24 11.15 0.33 -4.61
CA PHE A 24 10.02 -0.04 -3.76
C PHE A 24 9.03 -0.95 -4.51
N GLY A 25 8.54 -2.00 -3.85
CA GLY A 25 7.52 -2.89 -4.41
C GLY A 25 7.99 -3.72 -5.62
N GLY A 26 9.31 -3.92 -5.80
CA GLY A 26 9.88 -4.59 -6.97
C GLY A 26 10.03 -3.70 -8.21
N PHE A 27 9.90 -2.39 -8.04
CA PHE A 27 10.09 -1.39 -9.09
C PHE A 27 11.07 -0.32 -8.64
N ASP A 28 11.71 0.34 -9.61
CA ASP A 28 12.50 1.53 -9.37
C ASP A 28 11.69 2.77 -9.76
N TRP A 29 11.85 3.84 -8.98
CA TRP A 29 11.04 5.04 -9.05
C TRP A 29 11.92 6.28 -8.98
N SER A 30 11.52 7.36 -9.66
CA SER A 30 12.07 8.70 -9.45
C SER A 30 10.94 9.72 -9.30
N LEU A 31 11.21 10.84 -8.64
CA LEU A 31 10.32 11.98 -8.59
C LEU A 31 10.77 13.03 -9.59
N MET A 32 9.84 13.44 -10.43
CA MET A 32 9.99 14.52 -11.40
C MET A 32 9.35 15.78 -10.85
N LEU A 33 10.11 16.87 -10.81
CA LEU A 33 9.64 18.18 -10.38
C LEU A 33 9.62 19.13 -11.58
N TYR A 34 8.51 19.82 -11.74
CA TYR A 34 8.27 20.80 -12.77
C TYR A 34 7.88 22.13 -12.11
N PRO A 35 8.83 22.95 -11.64
CA PRO A 35 8.53 24.17 -10.92
C PRO A 35 7.66 25.17 -11.69
N ASN A 36 7.71 25.12 -13.03
CA ASN A 36 7.03 26.05 -13.95
C ASN A 36 6.03 25.34 -14.89
N GLY A 37 5.62 24.11 -14.57
CA GLY A 37 4.70 23.30 -15.37
C GLY A 37 5.42 22.28 -16.26
N ASP A 38 4.69 21.28 -16.74
CA ASP A 38 5.17 20.32 -17.75
C ASP A 38 4.60 20.64 -19.15
N SER A 39 3.45 21.32 -19.20
CA SER A 39 2.71 21.64 -20.41
C SER A 39 2.40 23.14 -20.52
N ARG A 40 1.78 23.56 -21.63
CA ARG A 40 1.25 24.93 -21.76
C ARG A 40 0.04 25.19 -20.85
N ASP A 41 -0.73 24.15 -20.56
CA ASP A 41 -1.95 24.25 -19.75
C ASP A 41 -1.60 24.47 -18.27
N ASP A 42 -0.47 23.93 -17.83
CA ASP A 42 0.05 24.06 -16.46
C ASP A 42 1.14 25.14 -16.34
N ALA A 43 1.24 26.04 -17.32
CA ALA A 43 2.31 27.02 -17.39
C ALA A 43 2.31 27.91 -16.13
N GLY A 44 3.45 27.92 -15.42
CA GLY A 44 3.63 28.67 -14.17
C GLY A 44 3.08 27.98 -12.92
N GLN A 45 2.45 26.81 -13.05
CA GLN A 45 2.07 25.97 -11.92
C GLN A 45 3.18 24.97 -11.62
N SER A 46 3.45 24.72 -10.35
CA SER A 46 4.38 23.67 -10.00
C SER A 46 3.70 22.30 -10.11
N MET A 47 4.36 21.32 -10.73
CA MET A 47 3.86 19.94 -10.82
C MET A 47 4.90 18.96 -10.31
N VAL A 48 4.44 17.83 -9.77
CA VAL A 48 5.27 16.72 -9.28
C VAL A 48 4.75 15.41 -9.84
N GLY A 49 5.61 14.66 -10.52
CA GLY A 49 5.29 13.33 -11.04
C GLY A 49 6.08 12.25 -10.32
N LEU A 50 5.42 11.14 -10.01
CA LEU A 50 6.11 9.89 -9.67
C LEU A 50 6.26 9.06 -10.94
N VAL A 51 7.50 8.73 -11.29
CA VAL A 51 7.83 8.02 -12.52
C VAL A 51 8.47 6.69 -12.18
N ARG A 52 7.92 5.62 -12.76
CA ARG A 52 8.50 4.29 -12.68
C ARG A 52 9.61 4.15 -13.73
N GLN A 53 10.71 3.50 -13.36
CA GLN A 53 11.92 3.35 -14.17
C GLN A 53 12.18 1.90 -14.63
N THR A 54 11.41 0.92 -14.16
CA THR A 54 11.56 -0.50 -14.50
C THR A 54 10.21 -1.20 -14.71
N ASN A 55 10.23 -2.42 -15.29
CA ASN A 55 9.07 -3.29 -15.47
C ASN A 55 7.86 -2.61 -16.13
N PHE A 56 8.10 -2.01 -17.31
CA PHE A 56 7.16 -1.28 -18.15
C PHE A 56 6.08 -2.13 -18.83
N ASP A 57 6.07 -3.43 -18.56
CA ASP A 57 5.16 -4.42 -19.13
C ASP A 57 3.81 -4.50 -18.42
N HIS A 58 3.70 -3.93 -17.22
CA HIS A 58 2.46 -3.88 -16.46
C HIS A 58 2.02 -2.44 -16.18
N VAL A 59 0.71 -2.24 -16.10
CA VAL A 59 0.16 -1.09 -15.37
C VAL A 59 0.36 -1.37 -13.88
N CYS A 60 0.59 -0.35 -13.05
CA CYS A 60 0.61 -0.56 -11.60
C CYS A 60 -0.20 0.50 -10.86
N ARG A 61 -0.80 0.10 -9.74
CA ARG A 61 -1.44 1.01 -8.80
C ARG A 61 -0.46 1.31 -7.67
N VAL A 62 -0.22 2.57 -7.39
CA VAL A 62 0.68 3.01 -6.32
C VAL A 62 -0.07 3.88 -5.33
N ARG A 63 0.14 3.60 -4.04
CA ARG A 63 -0.35 4.43 -2.93
C ARG A 63 0.82 5.03 -2.19
N TYR A 64 0.82 6.34 -2.04
CA TYR A 64 1.92 7.07 -1.43
C TYR A 64 1.49 8.41 -0.86
N ARG A 65 2.33 8.98 0.00
CA ARG A 65 2.19 10.33 0.53
C ARG A 65 3.46 11.11 0.25
N LEU A 66 3.32 12.36 -0.14
CA LEU A 66 4.40 13.26 -0.47
C LEU A 66 4.35 14.49 0.45
N GLN A 67 5.50 14.79 1.05
CA GLN A 67 5.71 16.01 1.81
C GLN A 67 6.84 16.82 1.18
N LEU A 68 6.55 18.08 0.86
CA LEU A 68 7.45 19.01 0.19
C LEU A 68 7.77 20.20 1.11
N GLY A 69 9.05 20.52 1.26
CA GLY A 69 9.53 21.62 2.08
C GLY A 69 9.99 21.20 3.48
N GLN A 70 10.19 22.17 4.37
CA GLN A 70 10.74 21.93 5.72
C GLN A 70 10.26 22.99 6.73
N GLY A 71 10.11 22.58 7.99
CA GLY A 71 9.75 23.48 9.09
C GLY A 71 8.32 24.01 8.92
N ASN A 72 8.16 25.34 8.92
CA ASN A 72 6.83 25.97 8.80
C ASN A 72 6.35 26.11 7.35
N ARG A 73 7.12 25.62 6.37
CA ARG A 73 6.79 25.67 4.94
C ARG A 73 6.76 24.24 4.40
N ILE A 74 5.71 23.51 4.75
CA ILE A 74 5.49 22.12 4.31
C ILE A 74 4.16 22.06 3.59
N VAL A 75 4.15 21.39 2.45
CA VAL A 75 2.93 20.96 1.77
C VAL A 75 2.87 19.44 1.86
N ASP A 76 1.70 18.95 2.23
CA ASP A 76 1.41 17.52 2.35
C ASP A 76 0.35 17.15 1.32
N SER A 77 0.60 16.11 0.55
CA SER A 77 -0.33 15.64 -0.47
C SER A 77 -1.52 14.86 0.07
N GLU A 78 -1.51 14.51 1.37
CA GLU A 78 -2.29 13.40 1.91
C GLU A 78 -1.98 12.08 1.19
N MET A 79 -2.80 11.06 1.44
CA MET A 79 -2.68 9.77 0.77
C MET A 79 -3.15 9.90 -0.68
N MET A 80 -2.22 9.76 -1.62
CA MET A 80 -2.52 9.67 -3.04
C MET A 80 -2.59 8.20 -3.47
N GLU A 81 -3.49 7.92 -4.39
CA GLU A 81 -3.59 6.65 -5.11
C GLU A 81 -3.67 6.96 -6.60
N GLN A 82 -2.76 6.40 -7.39
CA GLN A 82 -2.76 6.61 -8.83
C GLN A 82 -2.42 5.34 -9.59
N THR A 83 -2.85 5.30 -10.84
CA THR A 83 -2.49 4.25 -11.79
C THR A 83 -1.33 4.77 -12.65
N VAL A 84 -0.24 4.04 -12.66
CA VAL A 84 0.96 4.32 -13.46
C VAL A 84 0.92 3.39 -14.67
N ASP A 85 0.95 3.99 -15.85
CA ASP A 85 0.81 3.27 -17.11
C ASP A 85 2.05 2.43 -17.47
N ILE A 86 1.96 1.71 -18.60
CA ILE A 86 3.07 0.93 -19.16
C ILE A 86 4.28 1.80 -19.52
N ALA A 87 4.11 3.10 -19.79
CA ALA A 87 5.21 4.03 -20.02
C ALA A 87 5.87 4.50 -18.70
N GLY A 88 5.36 4.05 -17.55
CA GLY A 88 5.85 4.37 -16.23
C GLY A 88 5.41 5.74 -15.73
N ARG A 89 4.37 6.33 -16.33
CA ARG A 89 3.88 7.67 -15.99
C ARG A 89 2.56 7.58 -15.23
N GLY A 90 2.53 8.22 -14.07
CA GLY A 90 1.29 8.52 -13.34
C GLY A 90 0.79 9.92 -13.65
N GLU A 91 -0.30 10.31 -13.00
CA GLU A 91 -0.82 11.67 -13.06
C GLU A 91 0.13 12.64 -12.34
N LEU A 92 0.19 13.88 -12.84
CA LEU A 92 0.99 14.92 -12.18
C LEU A 92 0.21 15.50 -11.00
N TYR A 93 0.87 15.53 -9.84
CA TYR A 93 0.36 16.17 -8.64
C TYR A 93 0.68 17.66 -8.63
N ASN A 94 -0.34 18.50 -8.48
CA ASN A 94 -0.17 19.94 -8.26
C ASN A 94 -0.25 20.25 -6.76
N PRO A 95 0.86 20.63 -6.09
CA PRO A 95 0.85 21.02 -4.68
C PRO A 95 0.08 22.31 -4.37
N GLY A 96 -0.41 23.04 -5.38
CA GLY A 96 -1.09 24.33 -5.21
C GLY A 96 -0.17 25.45 -4.72
N TYR A 97 1.14 25.19 -4.69
CA TYR A 97 2.17 26.09 -4.18
C TYR A 97 3.37 26.09 -5.11
N ASN A 98 3.97 27.27 -5.30
CA ASN A 98 5.21 27.36 -6.06
C ASN A 98 6.36 26.72 -5.27
N LEU A 99 7.04 25.73 -5.87
CA LEU A 99 8.12 24.96 -5.22
C LEU A 99 9.28 25.86 -4.74
N TYR A 100 9.54 26.99 -5.40
CA TYR A 100 10.58 27.92 -4.96
C TYR A 100 10.28 28.56 -3.60
N HIS A 101 9.01 28.71 -3.22
CA HIS A 101 8.63 29.22 -1.89
C HIS A 101 8.82 28.19 -0.78
N LEU A 102 8.79 26.89 -1.12
CA LEU A 102 9.03 25.77 -0.21
C LEU A 102 10.53 25.51 0.02
N CYS A 103 11.40 26.07 -0.82
CA CYS A 103 12.83 25.99 -0.64
C CYS A 103 13.28 26.72 0.64
N SER A 104 14.22 26.10 1.35
CA SER A 104 14.96 26.76 2.43
C SER A 104 15.91 27.85 1.90
N SER A 105 16.53 28.63 2.78
CA SER A 105 17.43 29.76 2.46
C SER A 105 18.62 29.45 1.55
N LYS A 106 18.84 28.16 1.20
CA LYS A 106 19.88 27.70 0.28
C LYS A 106 19.33 27.13 -1.04
N SER A 107 18.10 27.48 -1.44
CA SER A 107 17.42 26.93 -2.62
C SER A 107 17.30 25.40 -2.59
N LYS A 108 17.27 24.82 -1.38
CA LYS A 108 17.10 23.38 -1.18
C LYS A 108 15.66 23.08 -0.84
N LEU A 109 15.02 22.27 -1.67
CA LEU A 109 13.74 21.64 -1.38
C LEU A 109 14.00 20.31 -0.68
N ARG A 110 13.36 20.10 0.47
CA ARG A 110 13.33 18.80 1.13
C ARG A 110 12.10 18.05 0.64
N ILE A 111 12.27 16.78 0.32
CA ILE A 111 11.22 15.89 -0.14
C ILE A 111 11.22 14.69 0.79
N GLN A 112 10.07 14.36 1.34
CA GLN A 112 9.83 13.13 2.07
C GLN A 112 8.69 12.40 1.37
N MET A 113 8.92 11.14 1.03
CA MET A 113 7.93 10.31 0.36
C MET A 113 7.73 9.05 1.18
N GLU A 114 6.48 8.72 1.45
CA GLU A 114 6.10 7.49 2.14
C GLU A 114 5.33 6.62 1.15
N LEU A 115 5.96 5.55 0.69
CA LEU A 115 5.36 4.57 -0.21
C LEU A 115 4.64 3.50 0.61
N MET A 116 3.36 3.30 0.36
CA MET A 116 2.52 2.38 1.14
C MET A 116 2.34 1.04 0.44
N SER A 117 2.05 1.08 -0.87
CA SER A 117 1.86 -0.13 -1.66
C SER A 117 2.07 0.15 -3.14
N VAL A 118 2.54 -0.87 -3.86
CA VAL A 118 2.55 -0.91 -5.33
C VAL A 118 2.01 -2.28 -5.74
N THR A 119 1.00 -2.28 -6.60
CA THR A 119 0.40 -3.51 -7.11
C THR A 119 0.41 -3.54 -8.62
N ALA A 120 0.89 -4.64 -9.21
CA ALA A 120 0.83 -4.84 -10.66
C ALA A 120 -0.60 -5.17 -11.07
N LEU A 121 -1.06 -4.59 -12.17
CA LEU A 121 -2.38 -4.76 -12.73
C LEU A 121 -2.27 -5.40 -14.11
N SER A 122 -3.19 -6.32 -14.38
CA SER A 122 -3.39 -6.89 -15.71
C SER A 122 -4.85 -6.69 -16.11
N GLU A 123 -5.06 -6.10 -17.28
CA GLU A 123 -6.38 -5.88 -17.85
C GLU A 123 -6.57 -6.76 -19.07
N VAL A 124 -7.73 -7.37 -19.17
CA VAL A 124 -8.07 -8.28 -20.27
C VAL A 124 -9.51 -8.08 -20.68
N GLN A 125 -9.75 -8.09 -21.99
CA GLN A 125 -11.08 -7.99 -22.56
C GLN A 125 -11.56 -9.37 -23.01
N ILE A 126 -12.79 -9.73 -22.63
CA ILE A 126 -13.45 -10.96 -23.07
C ILE A 126 -14.88 -10.67 -23.50
N CYS A 127 -15.48 -11.54 -24.31
CA CYS A 127 -16.91 -11.47 -24.65
C CYS A 127 -17.67 -12.49 -23.79
N PRO A 128 -18.27 -12.10 -22.65
CA PRO A 128 -18.73 -13.08 -21.66
C PRO A 128 -19.89 -13.95 -22.11
N LEU A 129 -20.65 -13.50 -23.11
CA LEU A 129 -21.79 -14.21 -23.68
C LEU A 129 -21.43 -15.04 -24.94
N ASP A 130 -20.25 -14.84 -25.52
CA ASP A 130 -19.78 -15.55 -26.72
C ASP A 130 -18.79 -16.65 -26.32
N ARG A 131 -19.23 -17.91 -26.32
CA ARG A 131 -18.40 -19.08 -25.95
C ARG A 131 -17.12 -19.24 -26.77
N SER A 132 -17.02 -18.64 -27.96
CA SER A 132 -15.80 -18.71 -28.76
C SER A 132 -14.76 -17.63 -28.37
N LYS A 133 -15.20 -16.59 -27.66
CA LYS A 133 -14.41 -15.40 -27.29
C LYS A 133 -14.54 -15.05 -25.80
N ASN A 134 -14.99 -16.00 -24.98
CA ASN A 134 -15.20 -15.84 -23.55
C ASN A 134 -13.89 -15.97 -22.75
N ARG A 135 -12.75 -16.12 -23.43
CA ARG A 135 -11.41 -16.35 -22.87
C ARG A 135 -10.47 -15.20 -23.20
N GLY A 136 -9.59 -14.89 -22.26
CA GLY A 136 -8.55 -13.89 -22.43
C GLY A 136 -7.24 -14.32 -21.77
N HIS A 137 -6.13 -13.92 -22.37
CA HIS A 137 -4.80 -14.15 -21.82
C HIS A 137 -4.33 -12.93 -21.05
N LEU A 138 -3.66 -13.17 -19.93
CA LEU A 138 -3.03 -12.13 -19.13
C LEU A 138 -1.77 -12.67 -18.47
N TYR A 139 -0.93 -11.77 -17.99
CA TYR A 139 0.32 -12.13 -17.31
C TYR A 139 0.30 -11.59 -15.89
N ASP A 140 0.88 -12.31 -14.95
CA ASP A 140 1.13 -11.78 -13.62
C ASP A 140 2.43 -10.96 -13.54
N ARG A 141 2.74 -10.43 -12.35
CA ARG A 141 3.92 -9.59 -12.10
C ARG A 141 5.25 -10.27 -12.46
N ASP A 142 5.31 -11.60 -12.46
CA ASP A 142 6.52 -12.36 -12.79
C ASP A 142 6.50 -12.85 -14.25
N LYS A 143 5.64 -12.24 -15.08
CA LYS A 143 5.44 -12.54 -16.51
C LYS A 143 4.99 -13.98 -16.76
N GLN A 144 4.35 -14.62 -15.79
CA GLN A 144 3.80 -15.94 -16.01
C GLN A 144 2.41 -15.85 -16.61
N ALA A 145 2.11 -16.72 -17.56
CA ALA A 145 0.87 -16.70 -18.32
C ALA A 145 -0.32 -17.26 -17.52
N TRP A 146 -1.45 -16.57 -17.64
CA TRP A 146 -2.75 -16.96 -17.12
C TRP A 146 -3.80 -16.88 -18.22
N ILE A 147 -4.86 -17.66 -18.06
CA ILE A 147 -6.07 -17.58 -18.88
C ILE A 147 -7.22 -17.27 -17.95
N ILE A 148 -8.04 -16.30 -18.32
CA ILE A 148 -9.33 -16.07 -17.68
C ILE A 148 -10.44 -16.48 -18.65
N GLU A 149 -11.44 -17.18 -18.13
CA GLU A 149 -12.62 -17.60 -18.87
C GLU A 149 -13.87 -17.17 -18.14
N SER A 150 -14.87 -16.65 -18.85
CA SER A 150 -16.19 -16.41 -18.26
C SER A 150 -17.10 -17.63 -18.36
N ASP A 151 -17.84 -17.85 -17.29
CA ASP A 151 -18.87 -18.87 -17.17
C ASP A 151 -20.19 -18.21 -16.78
N VAL A 152 -21.14 -18.25 -17.71
CA VAL A 152 -22.50 -17.71 -17.59
C VAL A 152 -23.55 -18.83 -17.51
N SER A 153 -23.15 -20.06 -17.15
CA SER A 153 -24.07 -21.20 -17.00
C SER A 153 -25.01 -21.09 -15.80
N ARG A 154 -24.72 -20.19 -14.86
CA ARG A 154 -25.49 -19.95 -13.63
C ARG A 154 -26.07 -18.53 -13.61
N TYR A 155 -26.80 -18.20 -12.55
CA TYR A 155 -27.45 -16.89 -12.39
C TYR A 155 -26.47 -15.70 -12.39
N ASN A 156 -25.30 -15.86 -11.78
CA ASN A 156 -24.26 -14.83 -11.73
C ASN A 156 -23.08 -15.21 -12.63
N LEU A 157 -22.44 -14.20 -13.20
CA LEU A 157 -21.16 -14.33 -13.89
C LEU A 157 -20.11 -14.91 -12.93
N LYS A 158 -19.50 -16.01 -13.37
CA LYS A 158 -18.28 -16.55 -12.79
C LYS A 158 -17.11 -16.32 -13.74
N LEU A 159 -15.93 -16.13 -13.17
CA LEU A 159 -14.67 -16.07 -13.90
C LEU A 159 -13.80 -17.24 -13.44
N ARG A 160 -13.28 -18.03 -14.36
CA ARG A 160 -12.38 -19.15 -14.11
C ARG A 160 -10.98 -18.72 -14.50
N LEU A 161 -10.05 -18.75 -13.55
CA LEU A 161 -8.66 -18.42 -13.80
C LEU A 161 -7.83 -19.69 -13.87
N PHE A 162 -7.02 -19.81 -14.91
CA PHE A 162 -6.10 -20.92 -15.12
C PHE A 162 -4.68 -20.37 -15.13
N TYR A 163 -3.81 -20.99 -14.37
CA TYR A 163 -2.37 -20.77 -14.42
C TYR A 163 -1.75 -21.60 -15.55
N ALA A 164 -1.64 -20.99 -16.73
CA ALA A 164 -1.19 -21.67 -17.95
C ALA A 164 0.28 -22.13 -17.88
N ASP A 165 1.09 -21.43 -17.08
CA ASP A 165 2.52 -21.67 -16.93
C ASP A 165 2.87 -22.54 -15.71
N ILE A 166 1.98 -23.44 -15.28
CA ILE A 166 2.24 -24.34 -14.14
C ILE A 166 3.54 -25.15 -14.25
N ARG A 167 4.01 -25.40 -15.48
CA ARG A 167 5.28 -26.08 -15.75
C ARG A 167 6.52 -25.28 -15.37
N ASN A 168 6.38 -23.96 -15.23
CA ASN A 168 7.45 -23.06 -14.80
C ASN A 168 7.62 -23.05 -13.28
N VAL A 169 6.68 -23.64 -12.52
CA VAL A 169 6.87 -23.86 -11.08
C VAL A 169 8.04 -24.84 -10.89
N PRO A 170 9.08 -24.47 -10.11
CA PRO A 170 10.19 -25.38 -9.84
C PRO A 170 9.71 -26.68 -9.19
N ARG A 171 10.33 -27.80 -9.55
CA ARG A 171 10.07 -29.11 -8.91
C ARG A 171 10.29 -29.03 -7.40
N MET A 172 9.49 -29.78 -6.64
CA MET A 172 9.52 -29.81 -5.17
C MET A 172 9.16 -28.48 -4.48
N CYS A 173 8.72 -27.47 -5.25
CA CYS A 173 8.30 -26.17 -4.74
C CYS A 173 6.81 -25.94 -5.01
N LEU A 174 6.24 -24.99 -4.29
CA LEU A 174 4.93 -24.42 -4.56
C LEU A 174 5.07 -22.96 -4.93
N ARG A 175 4.25 -22.51 -5.87
CA ARG A 175 4.04 -21.10 -6.12
C ARG A 175 2.77 -20.66 -5.41
N HIS A 176 2.92 -19.80 -4.40
CA HIS A 176 1.82 -19.08 -3.78
C HIS A 176 1.52 -17.83 -4.62
N VAL A 177 0.25 -17.62 -4.96
CA VAL A 177 -0.21 -16.41 -5.65
C VAL A 177 -1.45 -15.86 -4.95
N MET A 178 -1.43 -14.57 -4.61
CA MET A 178 -2.54 -13.83 -4.04
C MET A 178 -2.96 -12.71 -4.98
N PHE A 179 -4.25 -12.62 -5.29
CA PHE A 179 -4.76 -11.69 -6.29
C PHE A 179 -6.17 -11.18 -6.00
N GLY A 180 -6.48 -10.01 -6.52
CA GLY A 180 -7.82 -9.46 -6.61
C GLY A 180 -8.35 -9.52 -8.03
N VAL A 181 -9.66 -9.69 -8.19
CA VAL A 181 -10.33 -9.63 -9.50
C VAL A 181 -11.46 -8.63 -9.41
N SER A 182 -11.54 -7.74 -10.41
CA SER A 182 -12.63 -6.77 -10.55
C SER A 182 -13.09 -6.69 -11.99
N VAL A 183 -14.40 -6.50 -12.18
CA VAL A 183 -14.97 -6.16 -13.48
C VAL A 183 -15.07 -4.65 -13.57
N LEU A 184 -14.48 -4.07 -14.61
CA LEU A 184 -14.49 -2.63 -14.84
C LEU A 184 -15.75 -2.25 -15.66
N PRO A 185 -16.44 -1.16 -15.30
CA PRO A 185 -17.50 -0.61 -16.14
C PRO A 185 -16.93 0.01 -17.41
N LEU A 186 -17.78 0.19 -18.42
CA LEU A 186 -17.41 0.84 -19.67
C LEU A 186 -16.91 2.28 -19.40
N ARG A 187 -15.77 2.64 -19.99
CA ARG A 187 -15.19 3.99 -19.83
C ARG A 187 -16.17 5.03 -20.40
N GLY A 188 -16.64 5.95 -19.56
CA GLY A 188 -17.59 6.99 -19.94
C GLY A 188 -19.05 6.73 -19.53
N GLY A 189 -19.37 5.56 -18.97
CA GLY A 189 -20.65 5.30 -18.30
C GLY A 189 -20.71 6.01 -16.93
N HIS A 190 -21.86 6.59 -16.60
CA HIS A 190 -22.11 7.32 -15.34
C HIS A 190 -21.60 6.56 -14.11
N GLN A 191 -20.79 7.21 -13.25
CA GLN A 191 -20.44 6.89 -11.83
C GLN A 191 -20.24 5.41 -11.41
N ALA A 192 -20.24 4.47 -12.35
CA ALA A 192 -20.19 3.06 -12.06
C ALA A 192 -18.80 2.75 -11.53
N ARG A 193 -18.76 2.11 -10.36
CA ARG A 193 -17.51 1.69 -9.76
C ARG A 193 -17.17 0.30 -10.24
N PRO A 194 -15.87 -0.04 -10.33
CA PRO A 194 -15.44 -1.43 -10.49
C PRO A 194 -16.15 -2.35 -9.50
N ILE A 195 -16.70 -3.47 -9.97
CA ILE A 195 -17.25 -4.50 -9.09
C ILE A 195 -16.12 -5.46 -8.74
N ARG A 196 -15.75 -5.50 -7.47
CA ARG A 196 -14.80 -6.46 -6.94
C ARG A 196 -15.47 -7.81 -6.76
N ALA A 197 -14.78 -8.89 -7.13
CA ALA A 197 -15.29 -10.24 -6.95
C ALA A 197 -15.47 -10.60 -5.46
N LYS A 198 -16.43 -11.50 -5.19
CA LYS A 198 -16.81 -11.94 -3.84
C LYS A 198 -15.67 -12.71 -3.18
N GLY A 199 -15.33 -12.34 -1.95
CA GLY A 199 -14.28 -13.02 -1.19
C GLY A 199 -12.86 -12.65 -1.61
N SER A 200 -12.69 -11.62 -2.46
CA SER A 200 -11.38 -11.05 -2.75
C SER A 200 -10.76 -10.40 -1.48
N PRO A 201 -9.44 -10.47 -1.27
CA PRO A 201 -8.44 -11.11 -2.13
C PRO A 201 -8.44 -12.64 -2.04
N PHE A 202 -8.14 -13.28 -3.15
CA PHE A 202 -7.99 -14.73 -3.28
C PHE A 202 -6.52 -15.12 -3.16
N TYR A 203 -6.26 -16.36 -2.79
CA TYR A 203 -4.93 -16.94 -2.84
C TYR A 203 -4.99 -18.43 -3.17
N GLU A 204 -3.98 -18.91 -3.90
CA GLU A 204 -3.85 -20.33 -4.25
C GLU A 204 -2.40 -20.77 -4.31
N TYR A 205 -2.19 -22.08 -4.11
CA TYR A 205 -0.91 -22.75 -4.24
C TYR A 205 -0.88 -23.60 -5.51
N TYR A 206 0.14 -23.41 -6.35
CA TYR A 206 0.34 -24.17 -7.56
C TYR A 206 1.60 -25.03 -7.46
N SER A 207 1.47 -26.30 -7.82
CA SER A 207 2.57 -27.26 -7.92
C SER A 207 2.64 -27.79 -9.36
N GLN A 208 3.83 -28.17 -9.82
CA GLN A 208 3.97 -28.77 -11.16
C GLN A 208 3.25 -30.13 -11.29
N ASN A 209 3.04 -30.82 -10.17
CA ASN A 209 2.52 -32.19 -10.15
C ASN A 209 0.98 -32.25 -10.15
N ASP A 210 0.33 -31.15 -9.77
CA ASP A 210 -1.12 -31.08 -9.68
C ASP A 210 -1.70 -30.50 -10.98
N PRO A 211 -2.77 -31.09 -11.54
CA PRO A 211 -3.50 -30.46 -12.62
C PRO A 211 -4.11 -29.15 -12.13
N ASP A 212 -4.05 -28.10 -12.96
CA ASP A 212 -4.75 -26.87 -12.66
C ASP A 212 -6.24 -27.02 -12.98
N ASP A 213 -7.03 -27.29 -11.94
CA ASP A 213 -8.48 -27.41 -12.00
C ASP A 213 -9.22 -26.07 -12.13
N CYS A 214 -8.48 -24.97 -12.34
CA CYS A 214 -8.94 -23.59 -12.37
C CYS A 214 -9.43 -23.05 -11.03
N PHE A 215 -9.27 -21.74 -10.84
CA PHE A 215 -9.78 -21.03 -9.69
C PHE A 215 -11.09 -20.31 -10.04
N ASP A 216 -12.16 -20.69 -9.35
CA ASP A 216 -13.52 -20.17 -9.54
C ASP A 216 -13.71 -18.84 -8.78
N VAL A 217 -13.88 -17.75 -9.52
CA VAL A 217 -14.14 -16.40 -8.98
C VAL A 217 -15.60 -16.03 -9.20
N CYS A 218 -16.33 -15.78 -8.12
CA CYS A 218 -17.74 -15.38 -8.18
C CYS A 218 -17.90 -13.86 -8.18
N THR A 219 -18.81 -13.35 -8.98
CA THR A 219 -19.19 -11.92 -9.00
C THR A 219 -20.63 -11.71 -8.55
N ASP A 220 -21.01 -10.44 -8.30
CA ASP A 220 -22.41 -10.01 -8.08
C ASP A 220 -23.14 -9.62 -9.37
N ILE A 221 -22.47 -9.75 -10.53
CA ILE A 221 -23.06 -9.39 -11.81
C ILE A 221 -23.96 -10.55 -12.26
N THR A 222 -25.25 -10.26 -12.44
CA THR A 222 -26.21 -11.25 -12.92
C THR A 222 -26.06 -11.43 -14.42
N VAL A 223 -26.29 -12.64 -14.93
CA VAL A 223 -26.26 -12.90 -16.38
C VAL A 223 -27.36 -12.11 -17.09
N GLU A 224 -28.51 -11.90 -16.45
CA GLU A 224 -29.59 -11.04 -16.96
C GLU A 224 -29.10 -9.60 -17.20
N SER A 225 -28.33 -9.02 -16.27
CA SER A 225 -27.78 -7.66 -16.43
C SER A 225 -26.72 -7.54 -17.54
N LEU A 226 -26.13 -8.67 -17.96
CA LEU A 226 -25.21 -8.71 -19.09
C LEU A 226 -25.94 -8.88 -20.42
N GLN A 227 -27.12 -9.49 -20.41
CA GLN A 227 -27.96 -9.63 -21.60
C GLN A 227 -28.74 -8.36 -21.92
N ASP A 228 -28.85 -7.45 -20.95
CA ASP A 228 -29.44 -6.12 -21.14
C ASP A 228 -28.64 -5.32 -22.19
N ALA A 229 -29.36 -4.67 -23.10
CA ALA A 229 -28.77 -3.80 -24.13
C ALA A 229 -28.06 -2.58 -23.50
N ASP A 230 -28.52 -2.15 -22.33
CA ASP A 230 -27.95 -1.03 -21.58
C ASP A 230 -26.93 -1.48 -20.52
N SER A 231 -26.34 -2.67 -20.68
CA SER A 231 -25.35 -3.19 -19.73
C SER A 231 -24.15 -2.26 -19.57
N VAL A 232 -23.94 -1.76 -18.36
CA VAL A 232 -22.83 -0.84 -18.04
C VAL A 232 -21.44 -1.50 -18.09
N TYR A 233 -21.37 -2.82 -18.25
CA TYR A 233 -20.13 -3.60 -18.27
C TYR A 233 -19.72 -4.07 -19.67
N LEU A 234 -20.63 -3.99 -20.64
CA LEU A 234 -20.36 -4.46 -22.00
C LEU A 234 -20.22 -3.29 -22.96
N ASP A 235 -19.21 -3.38 -23.81
CA ASP A 235 -19.12 -2.54 -24.98
C ASP A 235 -20.31 -2.80 -25.92
N PRO A 236 -21.05 -1.78 -26.37
CA PRO A 236 -22.27 -1.96 -27.16
C PRO A 236 -22.02 -2.48 -28.57
N GLU A 237 -20.81 -2.29 -29.13
CA GLU A 237 -20.47 -2.71 -30.50
C GLU A 237 -19.89 -4.13 -30.52
N PHE A 238 -19.01 -4.44 -29.57
CA PHE A 238 -18.25 -5.69 -29.56
C PHE A 238 -18.67 -6.66 -28.45
N HIS A 239 -19.59 -6.26 -27.57
CA HIS A 239 -20.01 -7.02 -26.39
C HIS A 239 -18.84 -7.49 -25.53
N ARG A 240 -17.82 -6.63 -25.40
CA ARG A 240 -16.60 -6.89 -24.62
C ARG A 240 -16.74 -6.34 -23.21
N MET A 241 -16.30 -7.14 -22.25
CA MET A 241 -16.14 -6.78 -20.84
C MET A 241 -14.67 -6.63 -20.52
N THR A 242 -14.30 -5.63 -19.72
CA THR A 242 -12.93 -5.48 -19.21
C THR A 242 -12.83 -6.05 -17.80
N ILE A 243 -11.92 -7.00 -17.61
CA ILE A 243 -11.58 -7.59 -16.32
C ILE A 243 -10.20 -7.10 -15.92
N GLN A 244 -10.07 -6.64 -14.68
CA GLN A 244 -8.80 -6.25 -14.08
C GLN A 244 -8.43 -7.26 -13.00
N VAL A 245 -7.20 -7.77 -13.07
CA VAL A 245 -6.58 -8.61 -12.05
C VAL A 245 -5.48 -7.82 -11.37
N GLU A 246 -5.53 -7.77 -10.04
CA GLU A 246 -4.57 -7.11 -9.17
C GLU A 246 -3.68 -8.17 -8.51
N TRP A 247 -2.38 -8.17 -8.82
CA TRP A 247 -1.42 -9.17 -8.32
C TRP A 247 -0.75 -8.71 -7.03
N LEU A 248 -1.22 -9.22 -5.89
CA LEU A 248 -0.86 -8.73 -4.55
C LEU A 248 0.45 -9.35 -4.06
N GLU A 249 0.51 -10.67 -4.00
CA GLU A 249 1.67 -11.40 -3.50
C GLU A 249 1.98 -12.61 -4.38
N THR A 250 3.26 -12.82 -4.65
CA THR A 250 3.73 -14.04 -5.31
C THR A 250 5.02 -14.51 -4.65
N HIS A 251 5.04 -15.76 -4.20
CA HIS A 251 6.21 -16.35 -3.55
C HIS A 251 6.39 -17.81 -3.98
N VAL A 252 7.64 -18.26 -4.00
CA VAL A 252 7.97 -19.68 -4.18
C VAL A 252 8.37 -20.26 -2.83
N LEU A 253 7.66 -21.30 -2.41
CA LEU A 253 7.90 -22.03 -1.17
C LEU A 253 8.65 -23.32 -1.45
N HIS A 254 9.74 -23.55 -0.72
CA HIS A 254 10.53 -24.77 -0.80
C HIS A 254 9.90 -25.90 0.03
N HIS A 255 8.69 -26.33 -0.36
CA HIS A 255 8.08 -27.58 0.08
C HIS A 255 6.79 -27.84 -0.73
N GLU A 256 6.80 -28.85 -1.60
CA GLU A 256 5.63 -29.21 -2.42
C GLU A 256 4.38 -29.65 -1.63
N ARG A 257 4.52 -30.01 -0.35
CA ARG A 257 3.43 -30.53 0.47
C ARG A 257 2.77 -29.49 1.36
N TYR A 258 3.15 -28.22 1.24
CA TYR A 258 2.50 -27.16 2.00
C TYR A 258 1.05 -27.00 1.53
N GLN A 259 0.10 -26.95 2.46
CA GLN A 259 -1.32 -26.83 2.16
C GLN A 259 -1.94 -25.64 2.89
N ARG A 260 -3.12 -25.21 2.45
CA ARG A 260 -3.93 -24.19 3.15
C ARG A 260 -4.17 -24.51 4.63
N LEU A 261 -4.26 -25.79 4.98
CA LEU A 261 -4.40 -26.22 6.38
C LEU A 261 -3.16 -25.88 7.23
N ASP A 262 -1.97 -25.84 6.63
CA ASP A 262 -0.76 -25.44 7.34
C ASP A 262 -0.80 -23.95 7.71
N ASP A 263 -1.33 -23.10 6.83
CA ASP A 263 -1.56 -21.67 7.13
C ASP A 263 -2.52 -21.50 8.31
N ILE A 264 -3.65 -22.23 8.28
CA ILE A 264 -4.66 -22.18 9.33
C ILE A 264 -4.06 -22.66 10.65
N ASN A 265 -3.35 -23.78 10.64
CA ASN A 265 -2.67 -24.32 11.82
C ASN A 265 -1.63 -23.35 12.38
N SER A 266 -0.84 -22.72 11.50
CA SER A 266 0.16 -21.72 11.89
C SER A 266 -0.49 -20.50 12.55
N LYS A 267 -1.56 -19.97 11.95
CA LYS A 267 -2.35 -18.84 12.50
C LYS A 267 -2.98 -19.18 13.86
N HIS A 268 -3.62 -20.34 13.98
CA HIS A 268 -4.22 -20.80 15.23
C HIS A 268 -3.16 -20.96 16.32
N LYS A 269 -2.04 -21.61 16.04
CA LYS A 269 -0.92 -21.73 16.99
C LYS A 269 -0.42 -20.36 17.44
N HIS A 270 -0.24 -19.44 16.50
CA HIS A 270 0.24 -18.10 16.81
C HIS A 270 -0.77 -17.31 17.67
N GLN A 271 -2.06 -17.38 17.35
CA GLN A 271 -3.12 -16.77 18.15
C GLN A 271 -3.16 -17.35 19.56
N MET A 272 -3.16 -18.68 19.69
CA MET A 272 -3.14 -19.36 20.99
C MET A 272 -1.93 -18.94 21.82
N LEU A 273 -0.74 -18.84 21.21
CA LEU A 273 0.46 -18.39 21.92
C LEU A 273 0.32 -16.96 22.44
N ARG A 274 -0.27 -16.04 21.66
CA ARG A 274 -0.53 -14.66 22.14
C ARG A 274 -1.51 -14.65 23.31
N GLU A 275 -2.57 -15.44 23.24
CA GLU A 275 -3.56 -15.55 24.31
C GLU A 275 -2.94 -16.11 25.59
N ILE A 276 -2.11 -17.16 25.49
CA ILE A 276 -1.37 -17.72 26.63
C ILE A 276 -0.45 -16.65 27.24
N MET A 277 0.28 -15.89 26.42
CA MET A 277 1.16 -14.82 26.91
C MET A 277 0.37 -13.71 27.61
N ALA A 278 -0.78 -13.32 27.08
CA ALA A 278 -1.65 -12.34 27.71
C ALA A 278 -2.17 -12.83 29.07
N LEU A 279 -2.63 -14.09 29.13
CA LEU A 279 -3.11 -14.71 30.37
C LEU A 279 -2.00 -14.85 31.42
N GLN A 280 -0.77 -15.19 31.00
CA GLN A 280 0.37 -15.23 31.91
C GLN A 280 0.72 -13.85 32.47
N ALA A 281 0.65 -12.80 31.64
CA ALA A 281 0.87 -11.43 32.08
C ALA A 281 -0.21 -10.95 33.07
N GLU A 282 -1.47 -11.31 32.82
CA GLU A 282 -2.59 -11.01 33.72
C GLU A 282 -2.45 -11.76 35.06
N ASN A 283 -2.17 -13.06 35.03
CA ASN A 283 -1.92 -13.84 36.25
C ASN A 283 -0.78 -13.26 37.09
N TYR A 284 0.34 -12.90 36.45
CA TYR A 284 1.45 -12.26 37.14
C TYR A 284 1.06 -10.90 37.77
N ALA A 285 0.25 -10.10 37.07
CA ALA A 285 -0.26 -8.84 37.60
C ALA A 285 -1.19 -9.06 38.81
N LEU A 286 -2.07 -10.06 38.74
CA LEU A 286 -2.97 -10.43 39.82
C LEU A 286 -2.22 -10.97 41.05
N GLU A 287 -1.21 -11.83 40.85
CA GLU A 287 -0.35 -12.31 41.93
C GLU A 287 0.36 -11.15 42.65
N LYS A 288 0.86 -10.18 41.88
CA LYS A 288 1.48 -8.97 42.45
C LYS A 288 0.48 -8.13 43.26
N GLN A 289 -0.76 -8.00 42.78
CA GLN A 289 -1.83 -7.32 43.51
C GLN A 289 -2.19 -8.06 44.79
N LEU A 290 -2.39 -9.38 44.74
CA LEU A 290 -2.69 -10.22 45.90
C LEU A 290 -1.59 -10.14 46.95
N TYR A 291 -0.33 -10.22 46.54
CA TYR A 291 0.81 -10.05 47.45
C TYR A 291 0.79 -8.66 48.11
N SER A 292 0.53 -7.60 47.35
CA SER A 292 0.41 -6.25 47.89
C SER A 292 -0.73 -6.15 48.93
N TYR A 293 -1.88 -6.76 48.65
CA TYR A 293 -3.01 -6.81 49.59
C TYR A 293 -2.63 -7.58 50.87
N GLN A 294 -2.01 -8.76 50.75
CA GLN A 294 -1.56 -9.54 51.91
C GLN A 294 -0.58 -8.77 52.79
N VAL A 295 0.41 -8.08 52.19
CA VAL A 295 1.35 -7.23 52.92
C VAL A 295 0.62 -6.08 53.62
N SER A 296 -0.39 -5.48 52.99
CA SER A 296 -1.17 -4.40 53.61
C SER A 296 -1.98 -4.88 54.82
N ILE A 297 -2.58 -6.08 54.75
CA ILE A 297 -3.32 -6.70 55.85
C ILE A 297 -2.37 -7.03 57.01
N ALA A 298 -1.23 -7.67 56.73
CA ALA A 298 -0.24 -8.02 57.75
C ALA A 298 0.30 -6.79 58.50
N LYS A 299 0.52 -5.66 57.80
CA LYS A 299 0.90 -4.38 58.43
C LYS A 299 -0.22 -3.77 59.29
N THR A 300 -1.46 -4.08 58.99
CA THR A 300 -2.63 -3.61 59.74
C THR A 300 -2.87 -4.48 60.99
N GLU A 301 -2.49 -5.76 60.95
CA GLU A 301 -2.64 -6.72 62.05
C GLU A 301 -1.45 -6.76 63.03
N THR A 302 -0.29 -6.20 62.70
CA THR A 302 0.80 -6.01 63.68
C THR A 302 0.40 -4.99 64.74
N PRO A 303 0.27 -5.37 66.03
CA PRO A 303 -0.02 -4.41 67.09
C PRO A 303 1.15 -3.44 67.22
N ARG A 304 0.88 -2.14 67.19
CA ARG A 304 1.88 -1.12 67.55
C ARG A 304 2.37 -1.43 68.98
N PRO A 305 3.69 -1.53 69.23
CA PRO A 305 4.16 -1.42 70.60
C PRO A 305 3.70 -0.06 71.11
N LYS A 306 2.95 -0.08 72.21
CA LYS A 306 2.61 1.14 72.93
C LYS A 306 3.87 1.64 73.61
N ASP A 307 4.00 2.97 73.55
CA ASP A 307 4.89 3.82 74.34
C ASP A 307 6.28 4.06 73.73
N GLU A 308 6.40 5.21 73.06
CA GLU A 308 7.44 6.21 73.37
C GLU A 308 7.03 7.60 72.81
N PRO A 309 7.30 8.72 73.52
CA PRO A 309 6.72 10.03 73.22
C PRO A 309 7.57 10.89 72.26
N GLU A 310 6.90 11.64 71.39
CA GLU A 310 7.48 12.64 70.49
C GLU A 310 8.08 13.85 71.25
N PRO A 311 9.15 14.47 70.72
CA PRO A 311 9.41 15.89 70.92
C PRO A 311 9.18 16.73 69.66
N GLU A 312 8.30 17.69 69.86
CA GLU A 312 8.04 19.00 69.24
C GLU A 312 8.88 19.47 68.03
N VAL A 313 8.14 19.86 66.99
CA VAL A 313 8.56 20.75 65.90
C VAL A 313 8.52 22.20 66.35
N ARG A 314 9.55 22.99 66.04
CA ARG A 314 9.42 24.46 65.99
C ARG A 314 10.14 25.10 64.80
N ASP A 315 9.38 26.01 64.21
CA ASP A 315 9.56 26.74 62.96
C ASP A 315 10.80 27.63 62.83
N GLY A 316 11.21 27.80 61.56
CA GLY A 316 11.43 29.12 60.97
C GLY A 316 12.89 29.61 60.92
N TYR A 317 13.37 29.95 59.72
CA TYR A 317 13.76 31.32 59.35
C TYR A 317 14.21 31.38 57.87
N ARG A 318 13.54 32.24 57.09
CA ARG A 318 13.99 32.77 55.79
C ARG A 318 15.20 33.71 56.01
N ARG A 319 16.14 33.75 55.05
CA ARG A 319 16.42 34.93 54.19
C ARG A 319 17.70 34.83 53.35
N LEU A 320 17.52 35.19 52.06
CA LEU A 320 18.32 36.08 51.20
C LEU A 320 19.68 35.65 50.63
N GLU A 321 19.63 35.45 49.30
CA GLU A 321 20.30 36.23 48.24
C GLU A 321 21.83 36.20 48.04
N ASN A 322 22.14 35.93 46.75
CA ASN A 322 23.07 36.64 45.87
C ASN A 322 24.54 36.19 45.77
N ASP A 323 24.81 35.51 44.64
CA ASP A 323 25.50 36.10 43.47
C ASP A 323 26.97 35.72 43.21
N ARG A 324 27.30 35.69 41.90
CA ARG A 324 28.61 35.70 41.21
C ARG A 324 29.28 34.38 40.80
N GLY A 325 29.11 34.09 39.50
CA GLY A 325 30.25 34.08 38.55
C GLY A 325 30.95 32.76 38.21
N PRO A 326 31.64 32.67 37.05
CA PRO A 326 31.51 31.54 36.13
C PRO A 326 32.81 30.71 35.94
N HIS A 327 32.73 29.46 35.49
CA HIS A 327 33.90 28.79 34.88
C HIS A 327 33.57 27.80 33.75
N ARG A 328 34.44 27.92 32.72
CA ARG A 328 34.61 27.14 31.49
C ARG A 328 35.10 25.71 31.74
N GLY A 329 34.95 24.85 30.71
CA GLY A 329 35.85 23.72 30.42
C GLY A 329 35.09 22.45 30.04
N GLN A 330 34.81 22.21 28.75
CA GLN A 330 35.63 21.40 27.82
C GLN A 330 35.60 19.88 28.04
N ASN A 331 35.05 19.21 27.02
CA ASN A 331 35.53 18.00 26.34
C ASN A 331 35.97 16.78 27.16
N CYS A 332 35.38 15.63 26.83
CA CYS A 332 36.17 14.46 26.41
C CYS A 332 35.37 13.59 25.42
N ARG A 333 35.89 13.49 24.20
CA ARG A 333 35.73 12.34 23.31
C ARG A 333 36.74 11.27 23.74
N ARG A 334 36.35 10.01 23.66
CA ARG A 334 37.01 9.01 22.82
C ARG A 334 35.99 7.98 22.37
#